data_AF-A0A2E6MS18-F1
#
_entry.id   AF-A0A2E6MS18-F1
#
_cell.length_a   1.000
_cell.length_b   1.000
_cell.length_c   1.000
_cell.angle_alpha   90.00
_cell.angle_beta   90.00
_cell.angle_gamma   90.00
#
_symmetry.space_group_name_H-M   'P 1'
#
loop_
_entity.id
_entity.type
_entity.pdbx_description
1 polymer ?
#
loop_
_entity_poly.entity_id
_entity_poly.type
_entity_poly.pdbx_seq_one_letter_code
_entity_poly.pdbx_strand_id
1 'polypeptide(L)'
;MKKKLYNILLLKKKLKRNNSINQISELNKEKIKSDEAVKVLNELLQSSKFCDGELLTADEVITKSKYQSEIHKRIEVSNNRSIFLKKEIRQGIVKLNQINKQKKVISEKIKNIDKENLKKKDEKLELTSINRPN
;
A
#
# COMPACT_ATOMS: atom_id res chain seq x y z
N MET A 1 18.12 -30.01 0.33
CA MET A 1 16.71 -29.74 -0.04
C MET A 1 16.10 -28.52 0.67
N LYS A 2 16.24 -28.37 1.99
CA LYS A 2 15.65 -27.26 2.79
C LYS A 2 16.03 -25.83 2.30
N LYS A 3 17.30 -25.58 1.92
CA LYS A 3 17.73 -24.27 1.38
C LYS A 3 17.00 -23.88 0.09
N LYS A 4 16.83 -24.82 -0.84
CA LYS A 4 16.12 -24.60 -2.13
C LYS A 4 14.66 -24.22 -1.88
N LEU A 5 14.00 -24.87 -0.92
CA LEU A 5 12.64 -24.52 -0.50
C LEU A 5 12.55 -23.09 0.06
N TYR A 6 13.44 -22.69 0.96
CA TYR A 6 13.45 -21.33 1.52
C TYR A 6 13.73 -20.26 0.46
N ASN A 7 14.60 -20.53 -0.51
CA ASN A 7 14.83 -19.62 -1.64
C ASN A 7 13.56 -19.42 -2.50
N ILE A 8 12.82 -20.49 -2.78
CA ILE A 8 11.53 -20.41 -3.50
C ILE A 8 10.52 -19.58 -2.68
N LEU A 9 10.45 -19.81 -1.36
CA LEU A 9 9.59 -19.00 -0.48
C LEU A 9 9.97 -17.53 -0.52
N LEU A 10 11.27 -17.19 -0.54
CA LEU A 10 11.75 -15.81 -0.62
C LEU A 10 11.31 -15.13 -1.92
N LEU A 11 11.43 -15.83 -3.05
CA LEU A 11 10.94 -15.36 -4.35
C LEU A 11 9.42 -15.09 -4.31
N LYS A 12 8.63 -16.04 -3.77
CA LYS A 12 7.18 -15.87 -3.60
C LYS A 12 6.84 -14.66 -2.73
N LYS A 13 7.59 -14.41 -1.65
CA LYS A 13 7.38 -13.21 -0.80
C LYS A 13 7.77 -11.92 -1.53
N LYS A 14 8.83 -11.92 -2.34
CA LYS A 14 9.22 -10.77 -3.18
C LYS A 14 8.10 -10.40 -4.16
N LEU A 15 7.53 -11.37 -4.86
CA LEU A 15 6.41 -11.15 -5.78
C LEU A 15 5.18 -10.58 -5.04
N LYS A 16 4.79 -11.18 -3.90
CA LYS A 16 3.67 -10.67 -3.10
C LYS A 16 3.89 -9.24 -2.59
N ARG A 17 5.12 -8.90 -2.19
CA ARG A 17 5.49 -7.54 -1.78
C ARG A 17 5.32 -6.56 -2.94
N ASN A 18 5.85 -6.87 -4.12
CA ASN A 18 5.74 -6.00 -5.30
C ASN A 18 4.28 -5.74 -5.66
N ASN A 19 3.44 -6.79 -5.68
CA ASN A 19 2.01 -6.63 -5.93
C ASN A 19 1.33 -5.72 -4.89
N SER A 20 1.69 -5.88 -3.61
CA SER A 20 1.15 -5.03 -2.54
C SER A 20 1.57 -3.56 -2.70
N ILE A 21 2.83 -3.31 -3.08
CA ILE A 21 3.33 -1.95 -3.35
C ILE A 21 2.56 -1.32 -4.52
N ASN A 22 2.39 -2.06 -5.61
CA ASN A 22 1.66 -1.57 -6.78
C ASN A 22 0.21 -1.24 -6.43
N GLN A 23 -0.46 -2.12 -5.69
CA GLN A 23 -1.84 -1.88 -5.23
C GLN A 23 -1.94 -0.62 -4.35
N ILE A 24 -1.02 -0.46 -3.38
CA ILE A 24 -0.99 0.74 -2.53
C ILE A 24 -0.74 2.00 -3.36
N SER A 25 0.15 1.94 -4.35
CA SER A 25 0.45 3.05 -5.25
C SER A 25 -0.79 3.49 -6.04
N GLU A 26 -1.53 2.54 -6.63
CA GLU A 26 -2.76 2.84 -7.35
C GLU A 26 -3.84 3.43 -6.45
N LEU A 27 -4.05 2.87 -5.25
CA LEU A 27 -4.98 3.43 -4.26
C LEU A 27 -4.58 4.86 -3.85
N ASN A 28 -3.28 5.14 -3.75
CA ASN A 28 -2.80 6.47 -3.40
C ASN A 28 -3.01 7.47 -4.54
N LYS A 29 -2.79 7.07 -5.81
CA LYS A 29 -3.13 7.90 -6.97
C LYS A 29 -4.62 8.23 -7.00
N GLU A 30 -5.47 7.25 -6.74
CA GLU A 30 -6.91 7.46 -6.68
C GLU A 30 -7.30 8.43 -5.55
N LYS A 31 -6.66 8.29 -4.39
CA LYS A 31 -6.87 9.20 -3.26
C LYS A 31 -6.52 10.64 -3.63
N ILE A 32 -5.38 10.86 -4.30
CA ILE A 32 -4.96 12.18 -4.75
C ILE A 32 -6.03 12.79 -5.68
N LYS A 33 -6.49 12.02 -6.68
CA LYS A 33 -7.56 12.47 -7.59
C LYS A 33 -8.86 12.80 -6.85
N SER A 34 -9.22 12.01 -5.84
CA SER A 34 -10.39 12.27 -5.01
C SER A 34 -10.25 13.56 -4.20
N ASP A 35 -9.07 13.80 -3.63
CA ASP A 35 -8.78 15.01 -2.87
C ASP A 35 -8.76 16.26 -3.79
N GLU A 36 -8.27 16.12 -5.03
CA GLU A 36 -8.34 17.17 -6.07
C GLU A 36 -9.78 17.48 -6.49
N ALA A 37 -10.61 16.46 -6.71
CA ALA A 37 -12.02 16.65 -7.03
C ALA A 37 -12.76 17.42 -5.93
N VAL A 38 -12.47 17.12 -4.66
CA VAL A 38 -13.04 17.88 -3.53
C VAL A 38 -12.61 19.34 -3.55
N LYS A 39 -11.35 19.65 -3.91
CA LYS A 39 -10.90 21.05 -4.05
C LYS A 39 -11.70 21.79 -5.12
N VAL A 40 -11.81 21.21 -6.31
CA VAL A 40 -12.57 21.81 -7.43
C VAL A 40 -14.04 22.00 -7.05
N LEU A 41 -14.66 21.01 -6.40
CA LEU A 41 -16.06 21.12 -5.95
C LEU A 41 -16.24 22.23 -4.91
N ASN A 42 -15.29 22.40 -4.00
CA ASN A 42 -15.33 23.50 -3.04
C ASN A 42 -15.18 24.86 -3.73
N GLU A 43 -14.31 24.99 -4.73
CA GLU A 43 -14.17 26.22 -5.54
C GLU A 43 -15.48 26.56 -6.27
N LEU A 44 -16.11 25.56 -6.90
CA LEU A 44 -17.44 25.72 -7.53
C LEU A 44 -18.53 26.10 -6.52
N LEU A 45 -18.46 25.56 -5.31
CA LEU A 45 -19.38 25.93 -4.25
C LEU A 45 -19.19 27.40 -3.84
N GLN A 46 -17.94 27.86 -3.71
CA GLN A 46 -17.64 29.26 -3.41
C GLN A 46 -18.14 30.20 -4.50
N SER A 47 -17.93 29.86 -5.77
CA SER A 47 -18.40 30.69 -6.90
C SER A 47 -19.92 30.70 -7.04
N SER A 48 -20.60 29.66 -6.52
CA SER A 48 -22.06 29.57 -6.52
C SER A 48 -22.75 30.24 -5.34
N LYS A 49 -22.03 30.93 -4.44
CA LYS A 49 -22.62 31.60 -3.27
C LYS A 49 -23.56 32.73 -3.68
N PHE A 50 -24.58 32.96 -2.85
CA PHE A 50 -25.42 34.15 -2.96
C PHE A 50 -24.61 35.38 -2.58
N CYS A 51 -24.72 36.44 -3.37
CA CYS A 51 -24.08 37.71 -3.08
C CYS A 51 -25.07 38.62 -2.34
N ASP A 52 -24.57 39.37 -1.35
CA ASP A 52 -25.41 40.34 -0.65
C ASP A 52 -25.87 41.43 -1.62
N GLY A 53 -27.18 41.71 -1.64
CA GLY A 53 -27.77 42.68 -2.55
C GLY A 53 -28.03 42.18 -3.98
N GLU A 54 -27.80 40.88 -4.26
CA GLU A 54 -28.12 40.26 -5.55
C GLU A 54 -29.65 40.18 -5.73
N LEU A 55 -30.18 40.83 -6.77
CA LEU A 55 -31.59 40.68 -7.17
C LEU A 55 -31.72 39.41 -8.01
N LEU A 56 -32.30 38.37 -7.40
CA LEU A 56 -32.57 37.09 -8.05
C LEU A 56 -34.07 36.86 -8.17
N THR A 57 -34.47 36.29 -9.29
CA THR A 57 -35.79 35.71 -9.46
C THR A 57 -35.93 34.44 -8.62
N ALA A 58 -37.18 34.04 -8.32
CA ALA A 58 -37.45 32.80 -7.59
C ALA A 58 -36.83 31.57 -8.28
N ASP A 59 -36.86 31.52 -9.61
CA ASP A 59 -36.31 30.42 -10.40
C ASP A 59 -34.77 30.35 -10.30
N GLU A 60 -34.09 31.50 -10.30
CA GLU A 60 -32.63 31.57 -10.11
C GLU A 60 -32.23 31.10 -8.71
N VAL A 61 -32.98 31.49 -7.67
CA VAL A 61 -32.76 31.02 -6.30
C VAL A 61 -32.89 29.49 -6.22
N ILE A 62 -33.99 28.94 -6.76
CA ILE A 62 -34.23 27.49 -6.77
C ILE A 62 -33.10 26.77 -7.52
N THR A 63 -32.69 27.29 -8.67
CA THR A 63 -31.65 26.69 -9.52
C THR A 63 -30.30 26.70 -8.81
N LYS A 64 -29.91 27.83 -8.23
CA LYS A 64 -28.64 28.00 -7.48
C LYS A 64 -28.61 27.10 -6.25
N SER A 65 -29.71 27.01 -5.49
CA SER A 65 -29.84 26.09 -4.35
C SER A 65 -29.77 24.61 -4.75
N LYS A 66 -30.41 24.21 -5.85
CA LYS A 66 -30.31 22.83 -6.38
C LYS A 66 -28.88 22.49 -6.78
N TYR A 67 -28.20 23.42 -7.46
CA TYR A 67 -26.81 23.26 -7.85
C TYR A 67 -25.86 23.11 -6.65
N GLN A 68 -25.99 23.99 -5.63
CA GLN A 68 -25.24 23.88 -4.39
C GLN A 68 -25.48 22.53 -3.68
N SER A 69 -26.75 22.08 -3.61
CA SER A 69 -27.10 20.79 -3.02
C SER A 69 -26.43 19.61 -3.74
N GLU A 70 -26.40 19.63 -5.08
CA GLU A 70 -25.74 18.60 -5.88
C GLU A 70 -24.21 18.60 -5.66
N ILE A 71 -23.58 19.77 -5.56
CA ILE A 71 -22.16 19.87 -5.22
C ILE A 71 -21.90 19.27 -3.83
N HIS A 72 -22.72 19.60 -2.82
CA HIS A 72 -22.57 19.06 -1.48
C HIS A 72 -22.64 17.53 -1.45
N LYS A 73 -23.59 16.93 -2.18
CA LYS A 73 -23.70 15.46 -2.31
C LYS A 73 -22.42 14.86 -2.92
N ARG A 74 -21.86 15.51 -3.95
CA ARG A 74 -20.62 15.04 -4.60
C ARG A 74 -19.41 15.16 -3.67
N ILE A 75 -19.32 16.22 -2.88
CA ILE A 75 -18.30 16.38 -1.84
C ILE A 75 -18.41 15.24 -0.81
N GLU A 76 -19.62 14.93 -0.35
CA GLU A 76 -19.85 13.85 0.60
C GLU A 76 -19.40 12.48 0.04
N VAL A 77 -19.82 12.14 -1.18
CA VAL A 77 -19.39 10.90 -1.86
C VAL A 77 -17.86 10.84 -1.97
N SER A 78 -17.22 11.95 -2.34
CA SER A 78 -15.76 12.03 -2.49
C SER A 78 -15.04 11.88 -1.15
N ASN A 79 -15.57 12.47 -0.08
CA ASN A 79 -15.05 12.32 1.28
C ASN A 79 -15.17 10.86 1.77
N ASN A 80 -16.32 10.23 1.55
CA ASN A 80 -16.54 8.82 1.86
C ASN A 80 -15.54 7.93 1.11
N ARG A 81 -15.28 8.23 -0.17
CA ARG A 81 -14.25 7.54 -0.96
C ARG A 81 -12.85 7.75 -0.38
N SER A 82 -12.47 8.98 -0.02
CA SER A 82 -11.17 9.28 0.60
C SER A 82 -10.97 8.52 1.92
N ILE A 83 -12.02 8.42 2.76
CA ILE A 83 -12.00 7.62 4.00
C ILE A 83 -11.76 6.13 3.69
N PHE A 84 -12.52 5.58 2.73
CA PHE A 84 -12.35 4.20 2.28
C PHE A 84 -10.92 3.93 1.79
N LEU A 85 -10.40 4.79 0.91
CA LEU A 85 -9.05 4.66 0.34
C LEU A 85 -7.97 4.72 1.43
N LYS A 86 -8.09 5.64 2.41
CA LYS A 86 -7.18 5.70 3.57
C LYS A 86 -7.17 4.39 4.35
N LYS A 87 -8.34 3.76 4.55
CA LYS A 87 -8.46 2.46 5.24
C LYS A 87 -7.77 1.35 4.45
N GLU A 88 -8.01 1.26 3.14
CA GLU A 88 -7.41 0.25 2.27
C GLU A 88 -5.87 0.39 2.19
N ILE A 89 -5.38 1.62 2.06
CA ILE A 89 -3.93 1.92 2.08
C ILE A 89 -3.31 1.45 3.40
N ARG A 90 -3.93 1.78 4.55
CA ARG A 90 -3.45 1.34 5.87
C ARG A 90 -3.40 -0.18 5.97
N GLN A 91 -4.44 -0.88 5.53
CA GLN A 91 -4.45 -2.35 5.53
C GLN A 91 -3.38 -2.93 4.61
N GLY A 92 -3.16 -2.33 3.43
CA GLY A 92 -2.08 -2.69 2.51
C GLY A 92 -0.70 -2.58 3.19
N ILE A 93 -0.45 -1.49 3.91
CA ILE A 93 0.81 -1.27 4.65
C ILE A 93 1.00 -2.34 5.74
N VAL A 94 -0.06 -2.70 6.48
CA VAL A 94 -0.01 -3.77 7.49
C VAL A 94 0.40 -5.10 6.85
N LYS A 95 -0.23 -5.48 5.73
CA LYS A 95 0.10 -6.71 4.98
C LYS A 95 1.55 -6.67 4.48
N LEU A 96 2.01 -5.53 3.97
CA LEU A 96 3.38 -5.34 3.50
C LEU A 96 4.40 -5.53 4.63
N ASN A 97 4.10 -5.01 5.82
CA ASN A 97 4.94 -5.19 7.01
C ASN A 97 5.01 -6.66 7.43
N GLN A 98 3.90 -7.39 7.39
CA GLN A 98 3.89 -8.84 7.64
C GLN A 98 4.76 -9.60 6.64
N ILE A 99 4.67 -9.27 5.35
CA ILE A 99 5.51 -9.87 4.30
C ILE A 99 7.00 -9.59 4.58
N ASN A 100 7.35 -8.36 4.97
CA ASN A 100 8.72 -8.01 5.32
C ASN A 100 9.24 -8.78 6.54
N LYS A 101 8.43 -8.95 7.60
CA LYS A 101 8.79 -9.78 8.76
C LYS A 101 9.06 -11.23 8.34
N GLN A 102 8.18 -11.82 7.54
CA GLN A 102 8.35 -13.18 7.03
C GLN A 102 9.62 -13.32 6.18
N LYS A 103 9.94 -12.30 5.36
CA LYS A 103 11.17 -12.27 4.56
C LYS A 103 12.42 -12.33 5.46
N LYS A 104 12.45 -11.54 6.54
CA LYS A 104 13.57 -11.55 7.51
C LYS A 104 13.77 -12.94 8.13
N VAL A 105 12.70 -13.55 8.63
CA VAL A 105 12.75 -14.91 9.22
C VAL A 105 13.27 -15.94 8.23
N ILE A 106 12.80 -15.90 6.97
CA ILE A 106 13.29 -16.82 5.93
C ILE A 106 14.78 -16.60 5.66
N SER A 107 15.22 -15.35 5.56
CA SER A 107 16.63 -15.01 5.35
C SER A 107 17.52 -15.48 6.50
N GLU A 108 17.09 -15.36 7.74
CA GLU A 108 17.81 -15.88 8.91
C GLU A 108 17.92 -17.41 8.87
N LYS A 109 16.83 -18.12 8.52
CA LYS A 109 16.88 -19.58 8.35
C LYS A 109 17.87 -20.03 7.28
N ILE A 110 17.95 -19.29 6.16
CA ILE A 110 18.95 -19.57 5.11
C ILE A 110 20.37 -19.37 5.65
N LYS A 111 20.63 -18.26 6.37
CA LYS A 111 21.95 -17.98 6.97
C LYS A 111 22.37 -19.07 7.95
N ASN A 112 21.45 -19.55 8.79
CA ASN A 112 21.75 -20.61 9.77
C ASN A 112 22.10 -21.93 9.07
N ILE A 113 21.34 -22.32 8.04
CA ILE A 113 21.64 -23.50 7.22
C ILE A 113 23.03 -23.38 6.57
N ASP A 114 23.39 -22.20 6.09
CA ASP A 114 24.69 -21.97 5.47
C ASP A 114 25.85 -22.10 6.48
N LYS A 115 25.67 -21.58 7.70
CA LYS A 115 26.62 -21.77 8.81
C LYS A 115 26.79 -23.24 9.18
N GLU A 116 25.69 -23.99 9.31
CA GLU A 116 25.76 -25.43 9.62
C GLU A 116 26.46 -26.23 8.51
N ASN A 117 26.22 -25.90 7.25
CA ASN A 117 26.89 -26.58 6.13
C ASN A 117 28.39 -26.28 6.06
N LEU A 118 28.82 -25.08 6.47
CA LEU A 118 30.24 -24.74 6.60
C LEU A 118 30.90 -25.58 7.70
N LYS A 119 30.32 -25.61 8.90
CA LYS A 119 30.82 -26.44 10.01
C LYS A 119 31.00 -27.90 9.62
N LYS A 120 30.00 -28.49 8.96
CA LYS A 120 30.07 -29.88 8.48
C LYS A 120 31.17 -30.12 7.44
N LYS A 121 31.50 -29.11 6.63
CA LYS A 121 32.62 -29.21 5.69
C LYS A 121 33.95 -29.18 6.43
N ASP A 122 34.08 -28.30 7.41
CA ASP A 122 35.30 -28.15 8.22
C ASP A 122 35.57 -29.44 9.02
N GLU A 123 34.55 -29.97 9.72
CA GLU A 123 34.64 -31.27 10.44
C GLU A 123 35.05 -32.43 9.51
N LYS A 124 34.51 -32.45 8.28
CA LYS A 124 34.86 -33.47 7.28
C LYS A 124 36.30 -33.33 6.80
N LEU A 125 36.79 -32.10 6.63
CA LEU A 125 38.18 -31.84 6.23
C LEU A 125 39.14 -32.31 7.33
N GLU A 126 38.86 -31.98 8.59
CA GLU A 126 39.65 -32.42 9.76
C GLU A 126 39.76 -33.96 9.83
N LEU A 127 38.63 -34.66 9.69
CA LEU A 127 38.60 -36.13 9.66
C LEU A 127 39.42 -36.73 8.50
N THR A 128 39.42 -36.08 7.32
CA THR A 128 40.21 -36.55 6.18
C THR A 128 41.70 -36.27 6.31
N SER A 129 42.11 -35.24 7.06
CA SER A 129 43.52 -34.99 7.38
C SER A 129 44.07 -35.93 8.45
N ILE A 130 43.25 -36.39 9.39
CA ILE A 130 43.65 -37.39 10.41
C ILE A 130 43.82 -38.78 9.79
N ASN A 131 43.03 -39.13 8.77
CA ASN A 131 43.03 -40.46 8.13
C ASN A 131 43.97 -40.58 6.91
N ARG A 132 44.90 -39.65 6.67
CA ARG A 132 45.92 -39.85 5.63
C ARG A 132 46.98 -40.83 6.14
N PRO A 133 47.20 -41.98 5.49
CA PRO A 133 48.35 -42.82 5.80
C PRO A 133 49.63 -42.05 5.46
N ASN A 134 50.63 -42.14 6.34
CA ASN A 134 52.00 -41.68 6.07
C ASN A 134 52.60 -42.40 4.85
#